data_AF-A0A7R9R215-F1
#
_entry.id   AF-A0A7R9R215-F1
#
_cell.length_a   1.000
_cell.length_b   1.000
_cell.length_c   1.000
_cell.angle_alpha   90.00
_cell.angle_beta   90.00
_cell.angle_gamma   90.00
#
_symmetry.space_group_name_H-M   'P 1'
#
loop_
_entity.id
_entity.type
_entity.pdbx_description
1 polymer ?
#
loop_
_entity_poly.entity_id
_entity_poly.type
_entity_poly.pdbx_seq_one_letter_code
_entity_poly.pdbx_strand_id
1 'polypeptide(L)'
;NIRYVALTTLLKTVSADYNAVQRHRTTIVECLKDPDVSIRKKAMELCFALINSNNIRTMSKELILFLEKADPEFKSICSSNLCISAEKYSPGHKWHIDTVIKILTTAGNYIRDDVVGSLIELISMTNSLHSYAVQQLYKQLNGDLESKQPMIQVAMWALGEFA
;
A
#
# COMPACT_ATOMS: atom_id res chain seq x y z
N ASN A 1 21.16 20.67 -0.91
CA ASN A 1 20.47 19.39 -1.21
C ASN A 1 19.55 19.58 -2.42
N ILE A 2 20.06 19.41 -3.64
CA ILE A 2 19.34 19.71 -4.90
C ILE A 2 18.14 18.77 -5.09
N ARG A 3 18.28 17.49 -4.74
CA ARG A 3 17.21 16.48 -4.86
C ARG A 3 16.00 16.83 -4.01
N TYR A 4 16.21 17.24 -2.75
CA TYR A 4 15.13 17.65 -1.87
C TYR A 4 14.33 18.84 -2.44
N VAL A 5 15.02 19.87 -2.95
CA VAL A 5 14.38 21.03 -3.56
C VAL A 5 13.63 20.62 -4.82
N ALA A 6 14.23 19.77 -5.67
CA ALA A 6 13.58 19.27 -6.88
C ALA A 6 12.28 18.52 -6.56
N LEU A 7 12.29 17.57 -5.61
CA LEU A 7 11.08 16.85 -5.20
C LEU A 7 10.02 17.77 -4.61
N THR A 8 10.43 18.76 -3.81
CA THR A 8 9.51 19.75 -3.23
C THR A 8 8.85 20.60 -4.32
N THR A 9 9.63 21.03 -5.32
CA THR A 9 9.11 21.79 -6.46
C THR A 9 8.17 20.93 -7.29
N LEU A 10 8.57 19.70 -7.64
CA LEU A 10 7.73 18.77 -8.39
C LEU A 10 6.39 18.52 -7.69
N LEU A 11 6.40 18.33 -6.36
CA LEU A 11 5.18 18.15 -5.57
C LEU A 11 4.22 19.34 -5.67
N LYS A 12 4.74 20.57 -5.65
CA LYS A 12 3.92 21.79 -5.87
C LYS A 12 3.41 21.88 -7.32
N THR A 13 4.20 21.41 -8.28
CA THR A 13 3.87 21.45 -9.71
C THR A 13 2.87 20.37 -10.14
N VAL A 14 2.73 19.24 -9.41
CA VAL A 14 1.77 18.17 -9.77
C VAL A 14 0.36 18.72 -10.01
N SER A 15 -0.09 19.65 -9.17
CA SER A 15 -1.42 20.26 -9.30
C SER A 15 -1.58 21.14 -10.53
N ALA A 16 -0.47 21.70 -11.04
CA ALA A 16 -0.46 22.56 -12.22
C ALA A 16 -0.23 21.79 -13.52
N ASP A 17 0.69 20.83 -13.53
CA ASP A 17 1.00 19.98 -14.68
C ASP A 17 1.34 18.55 -14.25
N TYR A 18 0.29 17.76 -14.04
CA TYR A 18 0.41 16.35 -13.68
C TYR A 18 1.20 15.54 -14.72
N ASN A 19 0.95 15.77 -16.01
CA ASN A 19 1.53 14.97 -17.09
C ASN A 19 3.04 15.20 -17.23
N ALA A 20 3.52 16.42 -17.02
CA ALA A 20 4.95 16.70 -16.99
C ALA A 20 5.64 15.97 -15.84
N VAL A 21 5.09 16.05 -14.62
CA VAL A 21 5.69 15.37 -13.46
C VAL A 21 5.65 13.84 -13.61
N GLN A 22 4.58 13.31 -14.22
CA GLN A 22 4.43 11.88 -14.49
C GLN A 22 5.56 11.30 -15.35
N ARG A 23 6.16 12.08 -16.25
CA ARG A 23 7.30 11.63 -17.09
C ARG A 23 8.55 11.32 -16.25
N HIS A 24 8.69 11.94 -15.09
CA HIS A 24 9.81 11.74 -14.17
C HIS A 24 9.55 10.65 -13.12
N ARG A 25 8.43 9.94 -13.20
CA ARG A 25 8.01 8.92 -12.22
C ARG A 25 9.10 7.90 -11.90
N THR A 26 9.83 7.41 -12.90
CA THR A 26 10.90 6.43 -12.68
C THR A 26 11.98 6.97 -11.73
N THR A 27 12.46 8.18 -11.98
CA THR A 27 13.45 8.85 -11.12
C THR A 27 12.89 9.15 -9.72
N ILE A 28 11.60 9.52 -9.63
CA ILE A 28 10.94 9.76 -8.34
C ILE A 28 10.86 8.47 -7.51
N VAL A 29 10.53 7.35 -8.14
CA VAL A 29 10.51 6.03 -7.49
C VAL A 29 11.91 5.61 -7.03
N GLU A 30 12.95 5.90 -7.80
CA GLU A 30 14.34 5.65 -7.38
C GLU A 30 14.72 6.42 -6.11
N CYS A 31 14.18 7.63 -5.90
CA CYS A 31 14.40 8.41 -4.69
C CYS A 31 13.81 7.77 -3.41
N LEU A 32 12.94 6.75 -3.52
CA LEU A 32 12.50 5.96 -2.35
C LEU A 32 13.66 5.18 -1.70
N LYS A 33 14.75 4.94 -2.45
CA LYS A 33 15.95 4.23 -2.00
C LYS A 33 17.07 5.18 -1.56
N ASP A 34 16.80 6.49 -1.52
CA ASP A 34 17.81 7.49 -1.15
C ASP A 34 18.23 7.34 0.32
N PRO A 35 19.52 7.50 0.66
CA PRO A 35 19.98 7.42 2.05
C PRO A 35 19.38 8.52 2.95
N ASP A 36 18.94 9.65 2.39
CA ASP A 36 18.35 10.75 3.14
C ASP A 36 16.85 10.50 3.41
N VAL A 37 16.50 10.39 4.70
CA VAL A 37 15.12 10.23 5.21
C VAL A 37 14.18 11.31 4.67
N SER A 38 14.63 12.56 4.58
CA SER A 38 13.81 13.67 4.10
C SER A 38 13.49 13.56 2.62
N ILE A 39 14.42 13.02 1.82
CA ILE A 39 14.23 12.74 0.40
C ILE A 39 13.25 11.58 0.24
N ARG A 40 13.43 10.48 0.99
CA ARG A 40 12.49 9.34 0.96
C ARG A 40 11.06 9.77 1.31
N LYS A 41 10.89 10.63 2.31
CA LYS A 41 9.58 11.20 2.69
C LYS A 41 8.93 11.95 1.54
N LYS A 42 9.67 12.87 0.90
CA LYS A 42 9.16 13.67 -0.22
C LYS A 42 8.90 12.82 -1.47
N ALA A 43 9.75 11.84 -1.75
CA ALA A 43 9.55 10.90 -2.84
C ALA A 43 8.28 10.06 -2.62
N MET A 44 8.02 9.60 -1.40
CA MET A 44 6.81 8.86 -1.05
C MET A 44 5.54 9.72 -1.23
N GLU A 45 5.52 10.95 -0.71
CA GLU A 45 4.42 11.90 -0.90
C GLU A 45 4.13 12.12 -2.39
N LEU A 46 5.19 12.34 -3.17
CA LEU A 46 5.07 12.55 -4.61
C LEU A 46 4.61 11.29 -5.35
N CYS A 47 5.07 10.10 -4.96
CA CYS A 47 4.60 8.84 -5.52
C CYS A 47 3.09 8.70 -5.37
N PHE A 48 2.55 8.94 -4.18
CA PHE A 48 1.10 8.88 -3.94
C PHE A 48 0.32 9.93 -4.74
N ALA A 49 0.86 11.14 -4.88
CA ALA A 49 0.26 12.18 -5.72
C ALA A 49 0.21 11.81 -7.22
N LEU A 50 1.11 10.93 -7.67
CA LEU A 50 1.20 10.45 -9.04
C LEU A 50 0.40 9.17 -9.32
N ILE A 51 -0.20 8.53 -8.31
CA ILE A 51 -1.00 7.32 -8.53
C ILE A 51 -2.28 7.64 -9.31
N ASN A 52 -2.60 6.78 -10.28
CA ASN A 52 -3.87 6.78 -10.99
C ASN A 52 -4.28 5.36 -11.41
N SER A 53 -5.46 5.22 -12.00
CA SER A 53 -6.02 3.93 -12.47
C SER A 53 -5.12 3.18 -13.46
N ASN A 54 -4.30 3.89 -14.25
CA ASN A 54 -3.42 3.28 -15.25
C ASN A 54 -2.11 2.75 -14.64
N ASN A 55 -1.68 3.29 -13.51
CA ASN A 55 -0.35 2.98 -12.94
C ASN A 55 -0.38 2.34 -11.55
N ILE A 56 -1.55 2.25 -10.91
CA ILE A 56 -1.73 1.73 -9.55
C ILE A 56 -1.02 0.39 -9.35
N ARG A 57 -1.17 -0.56 -10.27
CA ARG A 57 -0.55 -1.89 -10.16
C ARG A 57 0.97 -1.83 -10.06
N THR A 58 1.60 -0.94 -10.83
CA THR A 58 3.06 -0.76 -10.82
C THR A 58 3.52 0.03 -9.60
N MET A 59 2.81 1.12 -9.27
CA MET A 59 3.18 2.00 -8.16
C MET A 59 3.03 1.31 -6.80
N SER A 60 1.93 0.57 -6.59
CA SER A 60 1.71 -0.18 -5.36
C SER A 60 2.80 -1.23 -5.12
N LYS A 61 3.33 -1.88 -6.17
CA LYS A 61 4.43 -2.83 -6.03
C LYS A 61 5.70 -2.15 -5.49
N GLU A 62 6.11 -1.04 -6.09
CA GLU A 62 7.29 -0.28 -5.65
C GLU A 62 7.12 0.27 -4.22
N LEU A 63 5.93 0.74 -3.89
CA LEU A 63 5.62 1.25 -2.55
C LEU A 63 5.55 0.15 -1.49
N ILE A 64 5.06 -1.05 -1.82
CA ILE A 64 5.10 -2.21 -0.92
C ILE A 64 6.56 -2.66 -0.70
N LEU A 65 7.40 -2.64 -1.75
CA LEU A 65 8.83 -2.93 -1.60
C LEU A 65 9.54 -1.89 -0.73
N PHE A 66 9.16 -0.62 -0.85
CA PHE A 66 9.63 0.43 0.06
C PHE A 66 9.19 0.15 1.50
N LEU A 67 7.91 -0.20 1.70
CA LEU A 67 7.31 -0.50 3.00
C LEU A 67 8.03 -1.64 3.76
N GLU A 68 8.50 -2.67 3.06
CA GLU A 68 9.26 -3.79 3.64
C GLU A 68 10.51 -3.33 4.40
N LYS A 69 11.17 -2.26 3.93
CA LYS A 69 12.42 -1.73 4.49
C LYS A 69 12.26 -0.38 5.17
N ALA A 70 11.03 0.13 5.25
CA ALA A 70 10.75 1.45 5.75
C ALA A 70 10.89 1.51 7.29
N ASP A 71 11.34 2.65 7.78
CA ASP A 71 11.36 2.94 9.22
C ASP A 71 9.92 2.97 9.77
N PRO A 72 9.69 2.65 11.06
CA PRO A 72 8.35 2.61 11.66
C PRO A 72 7.47 3.84 11.39
N GLU A 73 8.05 5.05 11.39
CA GLU A 73 7.34 6.30 11.09
C GLU A 73 6.74 6.30 9.68
N PHE A 74 7.46 5.74 8.70
CA PHE A 74 6.98 5.63 7.33
C PHE A 74 5.97 4.52 7.14
N LYS A 75 6.08 3.42 7.92
CA LYS A 75 5.22 2.25 7.73
C LYS A 75 3.75 2.59 7.85
N SER A 76 3.37 3.32 8.91
CA SER A 76 1.97 3.68 9.15
C SER A 76 1.42 4.62 8.07
N ILE A 77 2.18 5.64 7.67
CA ILE A 77 1.76 6.61 6.65
C ILE A 77 1.66 5.93 5.28
N CYS A 78 2.67 5.12 4.93
CA CYS A 78 2.73 4.43 3.64
C CYS A 78 1.62 3.39 3.50
N SER A 79 1.39 2.56 4.52
CA SER A 79 0.31 1.56 4.48
C SER A 79 -1.06 2.21 4.37
N SER A 80 -1.31 3.30 5.12
CA SER A 80 -2.58 4.03 5.08
C SER A 80 -2.84 4.61 3.68
N ASN A 81 -1.86 5.32 3.11
CA ASN A 81 -2.00 5.90 1.78
C ASN A 81 -2.10 4.83 0.68
N LEU A 82 -1.44 3.68 0.85
CA LEU A 82 -1.59 2.53 -0.03
C LEU A 82 -3.02 1.97 -0.02
N CYS A 83 -3.62 1.81 1.16
CA CYS A 83 -5.02 1.35 1.28
C CYS A 83 -5.98 2.34 0.60
N ILE A 84 -5.85 3.64 0.89
CA ILE A 84 -6.68 4.70 0.27
C ILE A 84 -6.51 4.68 -1.26
N SER A 85 -5.28 4.52 -1.75
CA SER A 85 -5.00 4.48 -3.19
C SER A 85 -5.56 3.21 -3.84
N ALA A 86 -5.48 2.06 -3.15
CA ALA A 86 -6.04 0.80 -3.60
C ALA A 86 -7.56 0.89 -3.68
N GLU A 87 -8.23 1.45 -2.68
CA GLU A 87 -9.68 1.65 -2.67
C GLU A 87 -10.14 2.53 -3.85
N LYS A 88 -9.43 3.64 -4.08
CA LYS A 88 -9.81 4.62 -5.11
C LYS A 88 -9.52 4.16 -6.53
N TYR A 89 -8.42 3.46 -6.77
CA TYR A 89 -7.91 3.16 -8.11
C TYR A 89 -7.89 1.68 -8.45
N SER A 90 -8.44 0.81 -7.60
CA SER A 90 -8.43 -0.63 -7.83
C SER A 90 -9.03 -0.98 -9.21
N PRO A 91 -8.33 -1.80 -10.01
CA PRO A 91 -8.86 -2.34 -11.27
C PRO A 91 -9.84 -3.51 -11.06
N GLY A 92 -10.04 -3.98 -9.82
CA GLY A 92 -11.01 -5.04 -9.51
C GLY A 92 -10.84 -5.66 -8.12
N HIS A 93 -11.90 -6.27 -7.59
CA HIS A 93 -11.95 -6.78 -6.21
C HIS A 93 -10.84 -7.78 -5.89
N LYS A 94 -10.52 -8.71 -6.81
CA LYS A 94 -9.42 -9.67 -6.59
C LYS A 94 -8.08 -8.98 -6.35
N TRP A 95 -7.72 -8.02 -7.20
CA TRP A 95 -6.48 -7.27 -7.03
C TRP A 95 -6.49 -6.43 -5.76
N HIS A 96 -7.66 -5.86 -5.41
CA HIS A 96 -7.81 -5.09 -4.18
C HIS A 96 -7.54 -5.95 -2.95
N ILE A 97 -8.18 -7.11 -2.84
CA ILE A 97 -7.99 -8.07 -1.75
C ILE A 97 -6.52 -8.50 -1.66
N ASP A 98 -5.92 -8.92 -2.78
CA ASP A 98 -4.51 -9.34 -2.82
C ASP A 98 -3.57 -8.23 -2.31
N THR A 99 -3.83 -7.00 -2.72
CA THR A 99 -3.00 -5.84 -2.37
C THR A 99 -3.13 -5.51 -0.89
N VAL A 100 -4.35 -5.48 -0.34
CA VAL A 100 -4.58 -5.17 1.08
C VAL A 100 -4.03 -6.29 1.98
N ILE A 101 -4.17 -7.57 1.60
CA ILE A 101 -3.55 -8.69 2.34
C ILE A 101 -2.02 -8.53 2.36
N LYS A 102 -1.40 -8.17 1.23
CA LYS A 102 0.05 -7.94 1.17
C LYS A 102 0.47 -6.73 2.00
N ILE A 103 -0.31 -5.64 2.01
CA ILE A 103 -0.06 -4.48 2.88
C ILE A 103 -0.14 -4.89 4.35
N LEU A 104 -1.20 -5.60 4.76
CA LEU A 104 -1.40 -6.16 6.10
C LEU A 104 -0.22 -6.99 6.58
N THR A 105 0.27 -7.88 5.71
CA THR A 105 1.39 -8.76 6.03
C THR A 105 2.72 -7.99 6.12
N THR A 106 2.86 -6.91 5.35
CA THR A 106 4.13 -6.18 5.22
C THR A 106 4.30 -5.09 6.28
N ALA A 107 3.25 -4.31 6.55
CA ALA A 107 3.27 -3.31 7.60
C ALA A 107 3.01 -3.91 8.98
N GLY A 108 2.33 -5.06 9.08
CA GLY A 108 2.05 -5.71 10.36
C GLY A 108 1.29 -4.79 11.31
N ASN A 109 1.74 -4.74 12.57
CA ASN A 109 1.11 -3.95 13.64
C ASN A 109 1.18 -2.41 13.46
N TYR A 110 1.80 -1.89 12.39
CA TYR A 110 1.83 -0.44 12.09
C TYR A 110 0.61 0.05 11.30
N ILE A 111 -0.26 -0.86 10.87
CA ILE A 111 -1.49 -0.54 10.16
C ILE A 111 -2.53 0.04 11.12
N ARG A 112 -3.36 0.94 10.59
CA ARG A 112 -4.53 1.46 11.28
C ARG A 112 -5.62 0.39 11.40
N ASP A 113 -6.29 0.36 12.53
CA ASP A 113 -7.30 -0.67 12.84
C ASP A 113 -8.50 -0.65 11.88
N ASP A 114 -8.83 0.48 11.26
CA ASP A 114 -9.94 0.60 10.31
C ASP A 114 -9.76 -0.26 9.05
N VAL A 115 -8.50 -0.54 8.65
CA VAL A 115 -8.18 -1.37 7.49
C VAL A 115 -8.69 -2.81 7.64
N VAL A 116 -8.74 -3.33 8.88
CA VAL A 116 -9.27 -4.68 9.17
C VAL A 116 -10.75 -4.73 8.81
N GLY A 117 -11.54 -3.76 9.30
CA GLY A 117 -12.96 -3.66 9.00
C GLY A 117 -13.23 -3.49 7.51
N SER A 118 -12.49 -2.61 6.85
CA SER A 118 -12.63 -2.39 5.40
C SER A 118 -12.32 -3.63 4.56
N LEU A 119 -11.31 -4.42 4.94
CA LEU A 119 -11.02 -5.66 4.22
C LEU A 119 -12.09 -6.74 4.46
N ILE A 120 -12.58 -6.86 5.70
CA ILE A 120 -13.68 -7.78 6.04
C ILE A 120 -14.93 -7.44 5.23
N GLU A 121 -15.30 -6.17 5.15
CA GLU A 121 -16.43 -5.70 4.36
C GLU A 121 -16.23 -6.02 2.86
N LEU A 122 -15.05 -5.71 2.32
CA LEU A 122 -14.72 -6.00 0.92
C LEU A 122 -14.81 -7.50 0.59
N ILE A 123 -14.31 -8.37 1.48
CA ILE A 123 -14.41 -9.82 1.30
C ILE A 123 -15.86 -10.25 1.36
N SER A 124 -16.62 -9.82 2.38
CA SER A 124 -18.05 -10.17 2.57
C SER A 124 -18.92 -9.80 1.37
N MET A 125 -18.64 -8.66 0.74
CA MET A 125 -19.39 -8.20 -0.43
C MET A 125 -19.03 -8.96 -1.71
N THR A 126 -17.94 -9.73 -1.72
CA THR A 126 -17.40 -10.38 -2.93
C THR A 126 -17.55 -11.90 -2.87
N ASN A 127 -18.81 -12.37 -2.94
CA ASN A 127 -19.19 -13.79 -2.86
C ASN A 127 -18.34 -14.74 -3.73
N SER A 128 -17.98 -14.31 -4.94
CA SER A 128 -17.20 -15.14 -5.88
C SER A 128 -15.74 -15.35 -5.47
N LEU A 129 -15.25 -14.60 -4.48
CA LEU A 129 -13.86 -14.62 -4.03
C LEU A 129 -13.68 -15.13 -2.60
N HIS A 130 -14.74 -15.56 -1.89
CA HIS A 130 -14.61 -16.03 -0.50
C HIS A 130 -13.58 -17.17 -0.36
N SER A 131 -13.73 -18.26 -1.12
CA SER A 131 -12.79 -19.39 -1.07
C SER A 131 -11.37 -18.97 -1.45
N TYR A 132 -11.22 -18.03 -2.38
CA TYR A 132 -9.92 -17.48 -2.76
C TYR A 132 -9.29 -16.67 -1.63
N ALA A 133 -10.05 -15.76 -1.02
CA ALA A 133 -9.59 -14.92 0.08
C ALA A 133 -9.17 -15.77 1.29
N VAL A 134 -9.96 -16.76 1.67
CA VAL A 134 -9.65 -17.72 2.74
C VAL A 134 -8.32 -18.44 2.47
N GLN A 135 -8.13 -18.97 1.26
CA GLN A 135 -6.88 -19.63 0.89
C GLN A 135 -5.67 -18.69 0.93
N GLN A 136 -5.82 -17.43 0.52
CA GLN A 136 -4.73 -16.46 0.57
C GLN A 136 -4.40 -16.06 2.02
N LEU A 137 -5.41 -15.81 2.85
CA LEU A 137 -5.24 -15.49 4.26
C LEU A 137 -4.60 -16.66 5.01
N TYR A 138 -5.04 -17.89 4.76
CA TYR A 138 -4.45 -19.09 5.36
C TYR A 138 -2.97 -19.24 5.05
N LYS A 139 -2.54 -18.95 3.80
CA LYS A 139 -1.12 -18.98 3.42
C LYS A 139 -0.26 -17.99 4.22
N GLN A 140 -0.85 -16.89 4.67
CA GLN A 140 -0.16 -15.88 5.46
C GLN A 140 -0.06 -16.24 6.95
N LEU A 141 -0.79 -17.27 7.44
CA LEU A 141 -0.80 -17.71 8.85
C LEU A 141 0.45 -18.53 9.26
N ASN A 142 1.57 -18.36 8.56
CA ASN A 142 2.83 -19.02 8.89
C ASN A 142 3.89 -18.00 9.33
N GLY A 143 4.78 -18.44 10.22
CA GLY A 143 5.93 -17.64 10.69
C GLY A 143 5.59 -16.76 11.89
N ASP A 144 6.17 -15.55 11.94
CA ASP A 144 5.94 -14.60 13.04
C ASP A 144 4.53 -13.99 12.95
N LEU A 145 3.66 -14.47 13.84
CA LEU A 145 2.27 -14.07 13.97
C LEU A 145 2.10 -12.88 14.93
N GLU A 146 2.96 -12.73 15.92
CA GLU A 146 2.83 -11.69 16.94
C GLU A 146 2.95 -10.29 16.34
N SER A 147 3.78 -10.13 15.31
CA SER A 147 3.97 -8.88 14.58
C SER A 147 2.87 -8.56 13.54
N LYS A 148 1.87 -9.44 13.37
CA LYS A 148 0.86 -9.38 12.30
C LYS A 148 -0.58 -9.52 12.83
N GLN A 149 -0.89 -8.91 13.98
CA GLN A 149 -2.21 -8.99 14.60
C GLN A 149 -3.37 -8.59 13.67
N PRO A 150 -3.30 -7.48 12.90
CA PRO A 150 -4.39 -7.10 12.00
C PRO A 150 -4.67 -8.14 10.91
N MET A 151 -3.64 -8.78 10.38
CA MET A 151 -3.78 -9.85 9.39
C MET A 151 -4.46 -11.08 9.99
N ILE A 152 -4.10 -11.45 11.23
CA ILE A 152 -4.65 -12.61 11.92
C ILE A 152 -6.13 -12.40 12.21
N GLN A 153 -6.52 -11.20 12.63
CA GLN A 153 -7.93 -10.87 12.87
C GLN A 153 -8.79 -11.12 11.62
N VAL A 154 -8.35 -10.62 10.46
CA VAL A 154 -9.06 -10.86 9.19
C VAL A 154 -9.05 -12.35 8.83
N ALA A 155 -7.93 -13.04 9.02
CA ALA A 155 -7.81 -14.46 8.70
C ALA A 155 -8.72 -15.34 9.57
N MET A 156 -8.77 -15.08 10.88
CA MET A 156 -9.62 -15.82 11.82
C MET A 156 -11.10 -15.57 11.53
N TRP A 157 -11.48 -14.33 11.22
CA TRP A 157 -12.85 -14.01 10.80
C TRP A 157 -13.22 -14.74 9.51
N ALA A 158 -12.38 -14.65 8.47
CA ALA A 158 -12.67 -15.28 7.18
C ALA A 158 -12.71 -16.80 7.25
N LEU A 159 -11.85 -17.43 8.06
CA LEU A 159 -11.89 -18.87 8.33
C LEU A 159 -13.14 -19.26 9.12
N GLY A 160 -13.55 -18.46 10.11
CA GLY A 160 -14.75 -18.75 10.89
C GLY A 160 -16.04 -18.69 10.07
N GLU A 161 -16.12 -17.75 9.13
CA GLU A 161 -17.34 -17.51 8.34
C GLU A 161 -17.43 -18.41 7.09
N PHE A 162 -16.30 -18.77 6.48
CA PHE A 162 -16.27 -19.39 5.14
C PHE A 162 -15.43 -20.67 4.99
N ALA A 163 -14.82 -21.21 6.07
CA ALA A 163 -14.07 -22.48 6.01
C ALA A 163 -14.96 -23.73 6.09
#